data_AF-A0A9D8S6Z9-F1
#
_entry.id   AF-A0A9D8S6Z9-F1
#
_cell.length_a   1.000
_cell.length_b   1.000
_cell.length_c   1.000
_cell.angle_alpha   90.00
_cell.angle_beta   90.00
_cell.angle_gamma   90.00
#
_symmetry.space_group_name_H-M   'P 1'
#
loop_
_entity.id
_entity.type
_entity.pdbx_description
1 polymer ?
#
loop_
_entity_poly.entity_id
_entity_poly.type
_entity_poly.pdbx_seq_one_letter_code
_entity_poly.pdbx_strand_id
1 'polypeptide(L)'
;MNKPYYITTAIAYTSRKPHIGNSYEIVLADALARFKRMQGYDVFFQTGTDEHGQKIEEYAAAAGISPKEYVDKVAGEIKDICDCLNTTYDKFIRTTDKDHEESVQKIFKKLIDKGDVYKSAYEGWYCVPCESFFTDSQLVDGKCPDCG
;
A
#
# COMPACT_ATOMS: atom_id res chain seq x y z
N MET A 1 14.38 14.02 27.36
CA MET A 1 13.69 13.75 26.08
C MET A 1 13.39 12.26 26.02
N ASN A 2 12.16 11.89 25.66
CA ASN A 2 11.77 10.49 25.52
C ASN A 2 12.50 9.87 24.32
N LYS A 3 12.81 8.56 24.37
CA LYS A 3 13.51 7.87 23.29
C LYS A 3 12.55 7.66 22.11
N PRO A 4 12.90 8.04 20.87
CA PRO A 4 12.02 7.86 19.72
C PRO A 4 11.83 6.38 19.37
N TYR A 5 10.64 6.02 18.92
CA TYR A 5 10.29 4.69 18.40
C TYR A 5 9.32 4.83 17.23
N TYR A 6 9.73 4.37 16.05
CA TYR A 6 8.89 4.39 14.86
C TYR A 6 8.44 2.97 14.51
N ILE A 7 7.15 2.78 14.27
CA ILE A 7 6.57 1.51 13.83
C ILE A 7 5.59 1.75 12.70
N THR A 8 5.59 0.84 11.73
CA THR A 8 4.70 0.90 10.56
C THR A 8 4.03 -0.45 10.34
N THR A 9 2.85 -0.44 9.73
CA THR A 9 2.31 -1.62 9.03
C THR A 9 2.61 -1.53 7.54
N ALA A 10 2.41 -2.63 6.82
CA ALA A 10 2.13 -2.53 5.39
C ALA A 10 0.89 -1.64 5.16
N ILE A 11 0.89 -0.92 4.04
CA ILE A 11 -0.29 -0.17 3.60
C ILE A 11 -1.28 -1.12 2.92
N ALA A 12 -2.58 -0.95 3.19
CA ALA A 12 -3.61 -1.84 2.70
C ALA A 12 -3.98 -1.54 1.24
N TYR A 13 -4.02 -2.56 0.40
CA TYR A 13 -4.46 -2.42 -1.00
C TYR A 13 -5.94 -2.01 -1.08
N THR A 14 -6.22 -0.97 -1.84
CA THR A 14 -7.59 -0.49 -2.09
C THR A 14 -8.31 -1.20 -3.24
N SER A 15 -7.65 -2.16 -3.91
CA SER A 15 -8.25 -2.94 -5.01
C SER A 15 -9.19 -4.07 -4.54
N ARG A 16 -9.30 -4.32 -3.23
CA ARG A 16 -10.16 -5.39 -2.69
C ARG A 16 -10.95 -4.94 -1.48
N LYS A 17 -12.07 -5.63 -1.24
CA LYS A 17 -12.85 -5.44 -0.03
C LYS A 17 -11.98 -5.74 1.21
N PRO A 18 -11.95 -4.86 2.22
CA PRO A 18 -11.23 -5.12 3.46
C PRO A 18 -11.65 -6.44 4.10
N HIS A 19 -10.68 -7.19 4.64
CA HIS A 19 -10.89 -8.46 5.31
C HIS A 19 -10.09 -8.52 6.61
N ILE A 20 -10.28 -9.60 7.40
CA ILE A 20 -9.65 -9.77 8.71
C ILE A 20 -8.12 -9.68 8.70
N GLY A 21 -7.49 -9.98 7.56
CA GLY A 21 -6.05 -9.85 7.39
C GLY A 21 -5.56 -8.41 7.51
N ASN A 22 -6.32 -7.44 6.98
CA ASN A 22 -6.03 -6.02 7.11
C ASN A 22 -6.08 -5.55 8.57
N SER A 23 -6.98 -6.14 9.37
CA SER A 23 -7.15 -5.81 10.79
C SER A 23 -6.10 -6.46 11.69
N TYR A 24 -5.58 -7.64 11.31
CA TYR A 24 -4.66 -8.40 12.15
C TYR A 24 -3.34 -7.66 12.38
N GLU A 25 -2.70 -7.19 11.31
CA GLU A 25 -1.40 -6.52 11.38
C GLU A 25 -1.47 -5.22 12.18
N ILE A 26 -2.49 -4.39 11.94
CA ILE A 26 -2.63 -3.11 12.62
C ILE A 26 -2.87 -3.26 14.13
N VAL A 27 -3.61 -4.29 14.55
CA VAL A 27 -3.82 -4.58 15.99
C VAL A 27 -2.52 -5.02 16.66
N LEU A 28 -1.69 -5.83 15.98
CA LEU A 28 -0.39 -6.23 16.52
C LEU A 28 0.57 -5.04 16.62
N ALA A 29 0.63 -4.20 15.58
CA ALA A 29 1.43 -2.99 15.60
C ALA A 29 0.96 -2.02 16.69
N ASP A 30 -0.35 -1.89 16.89
CA ASP A 30 -0.94 -1.08 17.96
C ASP A 30 -0.56 -1.58 19.36
N ALA A 31 -0.59 -2.90 19.59
CA ALA A 31 -0.16 -3.48 20.86
C ALA A 31 1.31 -3.13 21.17
N LEU A 32 2.20 -3.20 20.16
CA LEU A 32 3.60 -2.81 20.31
C LEU A 32 3.75 -1.30 20.52
N ALA A 33 3.02 -0.48 19.79
CA ALA A 33 3.04 0.98 19.91
C ALA A 33 2.61 1.39 21.33
N ARG A 34 1.50 0.87 21.84
CA ARG A 34 1.02 1.10 23.21
C ARG A 34 2.00 0.62 24.26
N PHE A 35 2.58 -0.58 24.08
CA PHE A 35 3.60 -1.09 24.99
C PHE A 35 4.82 -0.15 25.06
N LYS A 36 5.27 0.38 23.92
CA LYS A 36 6.38 1.34 23.87
C LYS A 36 6.03 2.68 24.49
N ARG A 37 4.82 3.20 24.26
CA ARG A 37 4.32 4.40 24.94
C ARG A 37 4.30 4.20 26.46
N MET A 38 3.83 3.04 26.94
CA MET A 38 3.85 2.69 28.37
C MET A 38 5.27 2.64 28.94
N GLN A 39 6.27 2.26 28.14
CA GLN A 39 7.70 2.30 28.52
C GLN A 39 8.31 3.70 28.47
N GLY A 40 7.55 4.75 28.16
CA GLY A 40 8.02 6.14 28.09
C GLY A 40 8.73 6.51 26.78
N TYR A 41 8.55 5.74 25.70
CA TYR A 41 9.05 6.11 24.38
C TYR A 41 8.18 7.19 23.73
N ASP A 42 8.80 8.03 22.90
CA ASP A 42 8.12 8.91 21.96
C ASP A 42 7.80 8.11 20.70
N VAL A 43 6.56 7.62 20.60
CA VAL A 43 6.15 6.66 19.58
C VAL A 43 5.47 7.38 18.44
N PHE A 44 5.90 7.08 17.21
CA PHE A 44 5.16 7.38 15.99
C PHE A 44 4.75 6.07 15.32
N PHE A 45 3.45 5.86 15.15
CA PHE A 45 2.86 4.66 14.54
C PHE A 45 2.16 5.05 13.24
N GLN A 46 2.64 4.56 12.10
CA GLN A 46 2.04 4.83 10.79
C GLN A 46 1.37 3.60 10.19
N THR A 47 0.18 3.80 9.65
CA THR A 47 -0.55 2.85 8.79
C THR A 47 -1.03 3.60 7.54
N GLY A 48 -1.71 2.93 6.60
CA GLY A 48 -2.21 3.61 5.42
C GLY A 48 -2.76 2.70 4.33
N THR A 49 -2.92 3.27 3.15
CA THR A 49 -3.50 2.63 1.96
C THR A 49 -2.64 2.78 0.72
N ASP A 50 -2.61 1.71 -0.09
CA ASP A 50 -2.06 1.73 -1.44
C ASP A 50 -3.20 1.87 -2.47
N GLU A 51 -3.07 2.89 -3.31
CA GLU A 51 -4.14 3.49 -4.08
C GLU A 51 -3.81 3.63 -5.58
N HIS A 52 -2.68 3.08 -6.01
CA HIS A 52 -2.30 3.04 -7.43
C HIS A 52 -2.35 1.59 -7.95
N GLY A 53 -2.74 1.41 -9.21
CA GLY A 53 -2.79 0.08 -9.84
C GLY A 53 -3.82 0.00 -10.97
N GLN A 54 -3.61 -0.91 -11.91
CA GLN A 54 -4.48 -1.08 -13.08
C GLN A 54 -5.88 -1.55 -12.67
N LYS A 55 -5.97 -2.47 -11.69
CA LYS A 55 -7.27 -2.94 -11.19
C LYS A 55 -8.13 -1.83 -10.60
N ILE A 56 -7.52 -0.83 -9.96
CA ILE A 56 -8.25 0.31 -9.39
C ILE A 56 -8.92 1.11 -10.51
N GLU A 57 -8.20 1.34 -11.61
CA GLU A 57 -8.75 2.00 -12.80
C GLU A 57 -9.90 1.19 -13.41
N GLU A 58 -9.74 -0.12 -13.56
CA GLU A 58 -10.78 -1.02 -14.08
C GLU A 58 -12.04 -1.03 -13.20
N TYR A 59 -11.89 -1.08 -11.88
CA TYR A 59 -13.03 -1.07 -10.95
C TYR A 59 -13.73 0.29 -10.90
N ALA A 60 -12.97 1.38 -10.95
CA ALA A 60 -13.54 2.72 -11.02
C ALA A 60 -14.35 2.91 -12.32
N ALA A 61 -13.79 2.49 -13.46
CA ALA A 61 -14.47 2.53 -14.75
C ALA A 61 -15.75 1.68 -14.75
N ALA A 62 -15.71 0.45 -14.22
CA ALA A 62 -16.88 -0.41 -14.10
C ALA A 62 -17.97 0.17 -13.18
N ALA A 63 -17.59 0.95 -12.17
CA ALA A 63 -18.48 1.66 -11.27
C ALA A 63 -18.95 3.03 -11.82
N GLY A 64 -18.42 3.49 -12.97
CA GLY A 64 -18.76 4.78 -13.57
C GLY A 64 -18.28 6.00 -12.77
N ILE A 65 -17.20 5.85 -12.00
CA ILE A 65 -16.60 6.91 -11.16
C ILE A 65 -15.12 7.09 -11.48
N SER A 66 -14.51 8.18 -11.00
CA SER A 66 -13.06 8.35 -11.16
C SER A 66 -12.26 7.41 -10.23
N PRO A 67 -11.01 7.05 -10.59
CA PRO A 67 -10.13 6.28 -9.72
C PRO A 67 -9.95 6.92 -8.34
N LYS A 68 -9.88 8.25 -8.28
CA LYS A 68 -9.73 8.98 -7.02
C LYS A 68 -10.96 8.81 -6.12
N GLU A 69 -12.17 8.94 -6.67
CA GLU A 69 -13.41 8.70 -5.91
C GLU A 69 -13.50 7.25 -5.41
N TYR A 70 -13.06 6.29 -6.22
CA TYR A 70 -13.02 4.88 -5.82
C TYR A 70 -12.11 4.67 -4.60
N VAL A 71 -10.85 5.11 -4.67
CA VAL A 71 -9.90 4.91 -3.57
C VAL A 71 -10.25 5.76 -2.34
N ASP A 72 -10.85 6.94 -2.52
CA ASP A 72 -11.37 7.76 -1.41
C ASP A 72 -12.40 6.99 -0.57
N LYS A 73 -13.30 6.27 -1.24
CA LYS A 73 -14.29 5.43 -0.56
C LYS A 73 -13.62 4.27 0.17
N VAL A 74 -12.79 3.48 -0.52
CA VAL A 74 -12.19 2.26 0.08
C VAL A 74 -11.22 2.62 1.21
N ALA A 75 -10.44 3.69 1.06
CA ALA A 75 -9.55 4.17 2.13
C ALA A 75 -10.34 4.65 3.35
N GLY A 76 -11.49 5.30 3.14
CA GLY A 76 -12.44 5.64 4.20
C GLY A 76 -12.90 4.41 4.98
N GLU A 77 -13.35 3.36 4.29
CA GLU A 77 -13.78 2.09 4.91
C GLU A 77 -12.65 1.45 5.73
N ILE A 78 -11.41 1.45 5.22
CA ILE A 78 -10.23 0.92 5.93
C ILE A 78 -9.94 1.76 7.18
N LYS A 79 -9.99 3.08 7.07
CA LYS A 79 -9.77 3.98 8.19
C LYS A 79 -10.85 3.80 9.27
N ASP A 80 -12.12 3.69 8.88
CA ASP A 80 -13.22 3.43 9.80
C ASP A 80 -13.04 2.11 10.57
N ILE A 81 -12.51 1.07 9.92
CA ILE A 81 -12.14 -0.19 10.59
C ILE A 81 -11.03 0.05 11.61
N CYS A 82 -9.98 0.79 11.26
CA CYS A 82 -8.88 1.11 12.18
C CYS A 82 -9.37 1.90 13.40
N ASP A 83 -10.29 2.85 13.20
CA ASP A 83 -10.89 3.68 14.23
C ASP A 83 -11.84 2.86 15.12
N CYS A 84 -12.64 1.97 14.52
CA CYS A 84 -13.51 1.03 15.24
C CYS A 84 -12.73 0.07 16.14
N LEU A 85 -11.54 -0.37 15.69
CA LEU A 85 -10.61 -1.19 16.47
C LEU A 85 -9.86 -0.39 17.55
N ASN A 86 -10.10 0.92 17.65
CA ASN A 86 -9.45 1.83 18.61
C ASN A 86 -7.91 1.76 18.53
N THR A 87 -7.39 1.71 17.32
CA THR A 87 -5.94 1.75 17.10
C THR A 87 -5.39 3.16 17.33
N THR A 88 -4.13 3.24 17.75
CA THR A 88 -3.45 4.48 18.14
C THR A 88 -2.39 4.90 17.12
N TYR A 89 -2.71 4.77 15.84
CA TYR A 89 -1.83 5.28 14.79
C TYR A 89 -1.77 6.81 14.85
N ASP A 90 -0.60 7.37 14.56
CA ASP A 90 -0.35 8.81 14.54
C ASP A 90 -0.50 9.38 13.12
N LYS A 91 -0.29 8.56 12.08
CA LYS A 91 -0.52 8.93 10.68
C LYS A 91 -1.16 7.80 9.90
N PHE A 92 -2.23 8.13 9.18
CA PHE A 92 -2.81 7.30 8.13
C PHE A 92 -2.38 7.88 6.79
N ILE A 93 -1.40 7.26 6.12
CA ILE A 93 -0.86 7.74 4.84
C ILE A 93 -1.66 7.17 3.67
N ARG A 94 -1.86 7.95 2.62
CA ARG A 94 -2.43 7.48 1.36
C ARG A 94 -1.43 7.71 0.24
N THR A 95 -1.27 6.77 -0.67
CA THR A 95 -0.33 6.97 -1.80
C THR A 95 -0.80 8.01 -2.81
N THR A 96 -2.05 8.49 -2.71
CA THR A 96 -2.56 9.68 -3.44
C THR A 96 -2.41 10.99 -2.66
N ASP A 97 -1.83 10.98 -1.46
CA ASP A 97 -1.53 12.21 -0.73
C ASP A 97 -0.44 13.00 -1.47
N LYS A 98 -0.63 14.31 -1.58
CA LYS A 98 0.29 15.19 -2.32
C LYS A 98 1.73 15.14 -1.80
N ASP A 99 1.92 15.07 -0.47
CA ASP A 99 3.24 14.96 0.14
C ASP A 99 3.94 13.63 -0.19
N HIS A 100 3.17 12.56 -0.35
CA HIS A 100 3.67 11.26 -0.82
C HIS A 100 4.13 11.34 -2.28
N GLU A 101 3.28 11.87 -3.17
CA GLU A 101 3.61 12.02 -4.59
C GLU A 101 4.88 12.86 -4.81
N GLU A 102 4.98 14.01 -4.13
CA GLU A 102 6.15 14.88 -4.19
C GLU A 102 7.42 14.17 -3.68
N SER A 103 7.30 13.36 -2.63
CA SER A 103 8.41 12.59 -2.07
C SER A 103 8.89 11.51 -3.04
N VAL A 104 7.97 10.76 -3.66
CA VAL A 104 8.29 9.73 -4.66
C VAL A 104 8.94 10.36 -5.90
N GLN A 105 8.38 11.44 -6.42
CA GLN A 105 8.95 12.18 -7.55
C GLN A 105 10.37 12.67 -7.27
N LYS A 106 10.62 13.19 -6.06
CA LYS A 106 11.95 13.64 -5.64
C LYS A 106 12.96 12.50 -5.59
N ILE A 107 12.57 11.34 -5.04
CA ILE A 107 13.43 10.15 -4.98
C ILE A 107 13.73 9.66 -6.40
N PHE A 108 12.69 9.51 -7.23
CA PHE A 108 12.82 9.04 -8.61
C PHE A 108 13.71 9.95 -9.44
N LYS A 109 13.52 11.28 -9.34
CA LYS A 109 14.39 12.26 -10.00
C LYS A 109 15.85 12.12 -9.59
N LYS A 110 16.13 11.95 -8.29
CA LYS A 110 17.50 11.75 -7.79
C LYS A 110 18.16 10.50 -8.42
N LEU A 111 17.40 9.42 -8.61
CA LEU A 111 17.89 8.20 -9.24
C LEU A 111 18.18 8.40 -10.74
N ILE A 112 17.34 9.15 -11.46
CA ILE A 112 17.59 9.58 -12.84
C ILE A 112 18.86 10.42 -12.91
N ASP A 113 18.98 11.46 -12.08
CA ASP A 113 20.10 12.40 -12.10
C ASP A 113 21.45 11.72 -11.77
N LYS A 114 21.42 10.62 -11.01
CA LYS A 114 22.60 9.79 -10.70
C LYS A 114 22.96 8.80 -11.82
N GLY A 115 22.09 8.63 -12.82
CA GLY A 115 22.25 7.64 -13.89
C GLY A 115 21.88 6.21 -13.47
N ASP A 116 21.18 6.04 -12.34
CA ASP A 116 20.74 4.72 -11.86
C ASP A 116 19.46 4.24 -12.57
N VAL A 117 18.76 5.12 -13.29
CA VAL A 117 17.53 4.82 -14.05
C VAL A 117 17.77 5.09 -15.53
N TYR A 118 17.44 4.10 -16.36
CA TYR A 118 17.49 4.20 -17.81
C TYR A 118 16.25 3.56 -18.42
N LYS A 119 15.87 4.03 -19.61
CA LYS A 119 14.75 3.44 -20.37
C LYS A 119 15.24 2.18 -21.08
N SER A 120 14.51 1.09 -20.89
CA SER A 120 14.70 -0.17 -21.62
C SER A 120 13.35 -0.74 -22.04
N ALA A 121 13.37 -1.82 -22.81
CA ALA A 121 12.21 -2.65 -23.06
C ALA A 121 12.28 -3.88 -22.16
N TYR A 122 11.14 -4.29 -21.62
CA TYR A 122 10.97 -5.56 -20.93
C TYR A 122 9.83 -6.31 -21.61
N GLU A 123 10.08 -7.57 -21.97
CA GLU A 123 9.08 -8.49 -22.50
C GLU A 123 8.97 -9.71 -21.59
N GLY A 124 7.76 -10.22 -21.47
CA GLY A 124 7.45 -11.38 -20.64
C GLY A 124 5.95 -11.65 -20.68
N TRP A 125 5.55 -12.81 -20.16
CA TRP A 125 4.15 -13.18 -20.08
C TRP A 125 3.47 -12.38 -18.98
N TYR A 126 2.53 -11.52 -19.34
CA TYR A 126 1.84 -10.68 -18.36
C TYR A 126 0.51 -11.29 -17.94
N CYS A 127 0.35 -11.51 -16.64
CA CYS A 127 -0.92 -11.95 -16.05
C CYS A 127 -1.66 -10.74 -15.47
N VAL A 128 -2.78 -10.37 -16.08
CA VAL A 128 -3.61 -9.24 -15.61
C VAL A 128 -4.15 -9.49 -14.18
N PRO A 129 -4.71 -10.67 -13.83
CA PRO A 129 -5.13 -10.95 -12.45
C PRO A 129 -4.02 -10.79 -11.40
N CYS A 130 -2.76 -11.10 -11.74
CA CYS A 130 -1.63 -11.00 -10.81
C CYS A 130 -0.89 -9.65 -10.90
N GLU A 131 -1.20 -8.80 -11.88
CA GLU A 131 -0.45 -7.56 -12.20
C GLU A 131 1.07 -7.78 -12.21
N SER A 132 1.48 -8.93 -12.77
CA SER A 132 2.86 -9.42 -12.70
C SER A 132 3.30 -10.06 -14.00
N PHE A 133 4.58 -9.87 -14.33
CA PHE A 133 5.24 -10.55 -15.44
C PHE A 133 5.84 -11.88 -14.97
N PHE A 134 5.72 -12.90 -15.82
CA PHE A 134 6.29 -14.22 -15.63
C PHE A 134 7.26 -14.55 -16.77
N THR A 135 8.35 -15.23 -16.42
CA THR A 135 9.25 -15.88 -17.37
C THR A 135 8.66 -17.21 -17.85
N ASP A 136 9.13 -17.75 -18.97
CA ASP A 136 8.70 -19.06 -19.47
C ASP A 136 8.83 -20.17 -18.42
N SER A 137 9.89 -20.13 -17.61
CA SER A 137 10.13 -21.12 -16.56
C SER A 137 9.14 -21.09 -15.39
N GLN A 138 8.44 -19.96 -15.22
CA GLN A 138 7.43 -19.80 -14.17
C GLN A 138 6.03 -20.19 -14.63
N LEU A 139 5.82 -20.38 -15.93
CA LEU A 139 4.53 -20.80 -16.45
C LEU A 139 4.27 -22.28 -16.16
N VAL A 140 3.00 -22.60 -15.88
CA VAL A 140 2.52 -23.98 -15.79
C VAL A 140 1.61 -24.21 -17.01
N ASP A 141 2.02 -25.09 -17.91
CA ASP A 141 1.34 -25.37 -19.18
C ASP A 141 1.05 -24.13 -20.03
N GLY A 142 1.97 -23.15 -20.04
CA GLY A 142 1.82 -21.89 -20.78
C GLY A 142 0.88 -20.89 -20.10
N LYS A 143 0.50 -21.12 -18.85
CA LYS A 143 -0.40 -20.28 -18.08
C LYS A 143 0.25 -19.75 -16.81
N CYS A 144 -0.35 -18.70 -16.26
CA CYS A 144 0.09 -18.13 -15.00
C CYS A 144 -0.02 -19.18 -13.88
N PRO A 145 1.03 -19.37 -13.07
CA PRO A 145 1.07 -20.38 -12.02
C PRO A 145 0.02 -20.16 -10.92
N ASP A 146 -0.43 -18.92 -10.73
CA ASP A 146 -1.34 -18.56 -9.64
C ASP A 146 -2.82 -18.61 -10.05
N CYS A 147 -3.14 -18.30 -11.32
CA CYS A 147 -4.53 -18.24 -11.78
C CYS A 147 -4.96 -19.41 -12.68
N GLY A 148 -4.00 -20.13 -13.28
CA GLY A 148 -4.25 -21.27 -14.17
C GLY A 148 -4.98 -20.96 -15.46
#